data_AF-A0A966PYF4-F1
#
_entry.id   AF-A0A966PYF4-F1
#
_cell.length_a   1.000
_cell.length_b   1.000
_cell.length_c   1.000
_cell.angle_alpha   90.00
_cell.angle_beta   90.00
_cell.angle_gamma   90.00
#
_symmetry.space_group_name_H-M   'P 1'
#
loop_
_entity.id
_entity.type
_entity.pdbx_description
1 polymer ?
#
loop_
_entity_poly.entity_id
_entity_poly.type
_entity_poly.pdbx_seq_one_letter_code
_entity_poly.pdbx_strand_id
1 'polypeptide(L)'
;MATVLTTQTLVDTNRHSVIKVVGTGGNDANVRLVVAANLAYAINATGAISNLNPKRLNRIAIKRVWGHGQMGVANNVTLKWSGNSNTSIVTFGHGFFDYSFDSGSTPGTIEIPDQANCTGDIIFTSTAGATDSWTLFIDLKKDGRDYDQGQTRDPIAFNYGTGHNGA
;
A
#
# COMPACT_ATOMS: atom_id res chain seq x y z
N MET A 1 6.91 -17.05 -17.10
CA MET A 1 5.66 -17.18 -16.32
C MET A 1 5.52 -15.92 -15.49
N ALA A 2 4.31 -15.36 -15.38
CA ALA A 2 4.06 -14.23 -14.48
C ALA A 2 3.88 -14.73 -13.04
N THR A 3 4.19 -13.89 -12.06
CA THR A 3 3.92 -14.18 -10.65
C THR A 3 2.42 -14.30 -10.42
N VAL A 4 2.00 -15.38 -9.78
CA VAL A 4 0.64 -15.51 -9.27
C VAL A 4 0.60 -14.85 -7.89
N LEU A 5 -0.27 -13.85 -7.73
CA LEU A 5 -0.42 -13.10 -6.48
C LEU A 5 -1.71 -13.49 -5.76
N THR A 6 -1.57 -13.82 -4.47
CA THR A 6 -2.70 -13.91 -3.55
C THR A 6 -2.57 -12.78 -2.52
N THR A 7 -3.55 -11.87 -2.48
CA THR A 7 -3.54 -10.71 -1.60
C THR A 7 -4.65 -10.81 -0.55
N GLN A 8 -4.34 -10.43 0.68
CA GLN A 8 -5.30 -10.33 1.77
C GLN A 8 -5.06 -9.04 2.57
N THR A 9 -6.10 -8.22 2.69
CA THR A 9 -6.07 -7.04 3.57
C THR A 9 -6.45 -7.47 4.99
N LEU A 10 -5.50 -7.33 5.92
CA LEU A 10 -5.67 -7.74 7.32
C LEU A 10 -6.25 -6.62 8.17
N VAL A 11 -5.85 -5.38 7.87
CA VAL A 11 -6.34 -4.16 8.51
C VAL A 11 -6.61 -3.14 7.42
N ASP A 12 -7.74 -2.45 7.48
CA ASP A 12 -8.06 -1.35 6.57
C ASP A 12 -8.92 -0.28 7.24
N THR A 13 -8.26 0.61 7.97
CA THR A 13 -8.89 1.73 8.68
C THR A 13 -8.74 3.03 7.89
N ASN A 14 -9.26 4.13 8.40
CA ASN A 14 -9.03 5.45 7.81
C ASN A 14 -7.56 5.92 7.87
N ARG A 15 -6.76 5.41 8.82
CA ARG A 15 -5.39 5.87 9.08
C ARG A 15 -4.31 4.89 8.65
N HIS A 16 -4.69 3.63 8.50
CA HIS A 16 -3.73 2.54 8.47
C HIS A 16 -4.29 1.32 7.74
N SER A 17 -3.43 0.65 6.98
CA SER A 17 -3.74 -0.64 6.37
C SER A 17 -2.58 -1.61 6.52
N VAL A 18 -2.88 -2.89 6.70
CA VAL A 18 -1.89 -3.97 6.64
C VAL A 18 -2.32 -4.94 5.56
N ILE A 19 -1.45 -5.16 4.59
CA ILE A 19 -1.72 -6.01 3.44
C ILE A 19 -0.72 -7.15 3.43
N LYS A 20 -1.21 -8.38 3.39
CA LYS A 20 -0.42 -9.59 3.14
C LYS A 20 -0.48 -9.90 1.65
N VAL A 21 0.67 -10.21 1.06
CA VAL A 21 0.75 -10.73 -0.31
C VAL A 21 1.61 -11.98 -0.33
N VAL A 22 1.13 -13.00 -1.03
CA VAL A 22 1.89 -14.21 -1.35
C VAL A 22 2.08 -14.25 -2.86
N GLY A 23 3.33 -14.26 -3.31
CA GLY A 23 3.69 -14.43 -4.71
C GLY A 23 4.29 -15.81 -4.96
N THR A 24 3.88 -16.46 -6.04
CA THR A 24 4.49 -17.71 -6.51
C THR A 24 4.91 -17.60 -7.97
N GLY A 25 6.15 -17.98 -8.21
CA GLY A 25 6.81 -17.96 -9.50
C GLY A 25 7.08 -16.56 -10.05
N GLY A 26 7.79 -16.53 -11.17
CA GLY A 26 7.63 -15.50 -12.19
C GLY A 26 8.59 -14.31 -12.16
N ASN A 27 8.87 -13.84 -13.38
CA ASN A 27 9.65 -12.65 -13.64
C ASN A 27 8.69 -11.58 -14.16
N ASP A 28 8.58 -10.50 -13.40
CA ASP A 28 7.60 -9.45 -13.59
C ASP A 28 8.29 -8.12 -13.49
N ALA A 29 7.94 -7.20 -14.39
CA ALA A 29 8.47 -5.85 -14.39
C ALA A 29 7.36 -4.85 -14.09
N ASN A 30 7.51 -4.13 -12.98
CA ASN A 30 6.66 -2.99 -12.60
C ASN A 30 5.15 -3.33 -12.54
N VAL A 31 4.80 -4.49 -12.01
CA VAL A 31 3.40 -4.95 -11.88
C VAL A 31 2.77 -4.37 -10.61
N ARG A 32 1.50 -3.96 -10.67
CA ARG A 32 0.77 -3.40 -9.53
C ARG A 32 0.60 -4.43 -8.42
N LEU A 33 0.99 -4.06 -7.21
CA LEU A 33 0.86 -4.84 -5.99
C LEU A 33 -0.23 -4.29 -5.08
N VAL A 34 -0.20 -2.97 -4.85
CA VAL A 34 -1.19 -2.24 -4.06
C VAL A 34 -1.68 -1.06 -4.89
N VAL A 35 -3.01 -0.97 -5.04
CA VAL A 35 -3.66 0.19 -5.66
C VAL A 35 -4.18 1.09 -4.54
N ALA A 36 -3.56 2.26 -4.37
CA ALA A 36 -3.86 3.14 -3.24
C ALA A 36 -5.32 3.62 -3.23
N ALA A 37 -5.85 3.95 -4.40
CA ALA A 37 -7.25 4.37 -4.55
C ALA A 37 -8.28 3.29 -4.18
N ASN A 38 -7.88 2.02 -4.06
CA ASN A 38 -8.76 0.92 -3.67
C ASN A 38 -8.75 0.65 -2.16
N LEU A 39 -7.88 1.30 -1.39
CA LEU A 39 -7.86 1.16 0.06
C LEU A 39 -9.09 1.85 0.67
N ALA A 40 -9.62 1.31 1.77
CA ALA A 40 -10.78 1.88 2.42
C ALA A 40 -10.58 3.37 2.76
N TYR A 41 -11.66 4.13 2.74
CA TYR A 41 -11.67 5.58 3.02
C TYR A 41 -10.90 6.45 2.01
N ALA A 42 -10.44 5.91 0.88
CA ALA A 42 -9.85 6.72 -0.18
C ALA A 42 -10.88 7.75 -0.69
N ILE A 43 -10.47 9.02 -0.70
CA ILE A 43 -11.28 10.13 -1.21
C ILE A 43 -10.97 10.27 -2.70
N ASN A 44 -12.01 10.24 -3.51
CA ASN A 44 -11.90 10.38 -4.96
C ASN A 44 -11.74 11.85 -5.41
N ALA A 45 -11.66 12.08 -6.72
CA ALA A 45 -11.50 13.42 -7.28
C ALA A 45 -12.68 14.37 -6.99
N THR A 46 -13.87 13.82 -6.65
CA THR A 46 -15.07 14.60 -6.32
C THR A 46 -15.24 14.83 -4.82
N GLY A 47 -14.30 14.37 -3.98
CA GLY A 47 -14.37 14.55 -2.52
C GLY A 47 -15.20 13.49 -1.77
N ALA A 48 -15.65 12.43 -2.44
CA ALA A 48 -16.42 11.34 -1.84
C ALA A 48 -15.52 10.14 -1.54
N ILE A 49 -15.92 9.32 -0.54
CA ILE A 49 -15.29 8.02 -0.29
C ILE A 49 -15.74 7.05 -1.37
N SER A 50 -14.89 6.82 -2.38
CA SER A 50 -15.22 5.98 -3.53
C SER A 50 -13.96 5.62 -4.31
N ASN A 51 -13.98 4.46 -4.97
CA ASN A 51 -12.97 4.09 -5.96
C ASN A 51 -13.31 4.59 -7.38
N LEU A 52 -14.49 5.20 -7.58
CA LEU A 52 -14.89 5.81 -8.84
C LEU A 52 -14.22 7.18 -9.00
N ASN A 53 -13.72 7.49 -10.20
CA ASN A 53 -12.99 8.73 -10.50
C ASN A 53 -11.85 8.99 -9.49
N PRO A 54 -10.90 8.05 -9.35
CA PRO A 54 -9.85 8.14 -8.35
C PRO A 54 -9.05 9.44 -8.54
N LYS A 55 -8.54 9.99 -7.43
CA LYS A 55 -7.60 11.11 -7.51
C LYS A 55 -6.38 10.70 -8.33
N ARG A 56 -5.69 11.69 -8.89
CA ARG A 56 -4.38 11.45 -9.52
C ARG A 56 -3.41 10.79 -8.54
N LEU A 57 -3.44 11.20 -7.27
CA LEU A 57 -2.53 10.76 -6.22
C LEU A 57 -3.32 10.49 -4.94
N ASN A 58 -3.18 9.28 -4.38
CA ASN A 58 -3.63 8.94 -3.04
C ASN A 58 -2.41 8.69 -2.14
N ARG A 59 -2.06 9.67 -1.29
CA ARG A 59 -0.84 9.60 -0.48
C ARG A 59 -0.91 8.53 0.59
N ILE A 60 0.01 7.58 0.49
CA ILE A 60 0.31 6.58 1.50
C ILE A 60 1.80 6.60 1.83
N ALA A 61 2.12 6.12 3.02
CA ALA A 61 3.49 5.94 3.47
C ALA A 61 3.67 4.52 3.99
N ILE A 62 4.87 3.96 3.89
CA ILE A 62 5.17 2.63 4.40
C ILE A 62 5.84 2.75 5.76
N LYS A 63 5.28 2.08 6.77
CA LYS A 63 5.83 2.01 8.12
C LYS A 63 6.76 0.81 8.32
N ARG A 64 6.41 -0.32 7.70
CA ARG A 64 7.16 -1.56 7.82
C ARG A 64 6.89 -2.49 6.63
N VAL A 65 7.90 -3.24 6.22
CA VAL A 65 7.78 -4.34 5.25
C VAL A 65 8.51 -5.55 5.79
N TRP A 66 7.81 -6.67 5.97
CA TRP A 66 8.41 -7.88 6.54
C TRP A 66 7.87 -9.14 5.86
N GLY A 67 8.59 -10.23 5.98
CA GLY A 67 8.19 -11.47 5.33
C GLY A 67 9.32 -12.47 5.15
N HIS A 68 9.15 -13.32 4.14
CA HIS A 68 10.07 -14.38 3.81
C HIS A 68 10.07 -14.67 2.31
N GLY A 69 11.27 -14.81 1.73
CA GLY A 69 11.47 -15.29 0.37
C GLY A 69 12.01 -16.71 0.35
N GLN A 70 11.28 -17.65 -0.24
CA GLN A 70 11.83 -18.94 -0.66
C GLN A 70 12.19 -18.86 -2.14
N MET A 71 13.32 -18.19 -2.40
CA MET A 71 13.79 -17.88 -3.76
C MET A 71 15.21 -18.40 -4.00
N GLY A 72 15.61 -18.52 -5.26
CA GLY A 72 17.01 -18.75 -5.62
C GLY A 72 17.92 -17.59 -5.16
N VAL A 73 19.21 -17.86 -4.92
CA VAL A 73 20.15 -16.91 -4.27
C VAL A 73 20.31 -15.58 -5.03
N ALA A 74 20.18 -15.57 -6.36
CA ALA A 74 20.26 -14.36 -7.19
C ALA A 74 18.90 -13.68 -7.44
N ASN A 75 17.81 -14.33 -7.03
CA ASN A 75 16.46 -13.87 -7.29
C ASN A 75 15.99 -12.93 -6.17
N ASN A 76 15.27 -11.90 -6.56
CA ASN A 76 14.80 -10.87 -5.64
C ASN A 76 13.45 -10.31 -6.10
N VAL A 77 12.80 -9.63 -5.16
CA VAL A 77 11.63 -8.81 -5.41
C VAL A 77 11.92 -7.41 -4.90
N THR A 78 11.72 -6.43 -5.77
CA THR A 78 11.86 -5.01 -5.46
C THR A 78 10.50 -4.34 -5.46
N LEU A 79 10.11 -3.76 -4.32
CA LEU A 79 8.97 -2.87 -4.23
C LEU A 79 9.37 -1.47 -4.70
N LYS A 80 8.48 -0.82 -5.45
CA LYS A 80 8.69 0.52 -6.01
C LYS A 80 7.42 1.36 -5.87
N TRP A 81 7.59 2.66 -5.74
CA TRP A 81 6.50 3.61 -5.91
C TRP A 81 6.16 3.72 -7.39
N SER A 82 4.87 3.70 -7.74
CA SER A 82 4.41 3.98 -9.09
C SER A 82 4.59 5.46 -9.43
N GLY A 83 5.24 5.77 -10.55
CA GLY A 83 5.43 7.14 -11.04
C GLY A 83 6.32 7.18 -12.28
N ASN A 84 6.75 8.37 -12.71
CA ASN A 84 7.54 8.53 -13.94
C ASN A 84 8.84 7.72 -13.99
N SER A 85 9.52 7.56 -12.85
CA SER A 85 10.80 6.84 -12.77
C SER A 85 10.73 5.56 -11.93
N ASN A 86 9.54 5.19 -11.43
CA ASN A 86 9.32 4.07 -10.52
C ASN A 86 10.41 3.90 -9.44
N THR A 87 10.36 4.70 -8.38
CA THR A 87 11.41 4.75 -7.36
C THR A 87 11.39 3.52 -6.45
N SER A 88 12.53 2.83 -6.31
CA SER A 88 12.68 1.69 -5.40
C SER A 88 12.46 2.06 -3.94
N ILE A 89 11.77 1.19 -3.21
CA ILE A 89 11.44 1.32 -1.79
C ILE A 89 12.31 0.33 -0.99
N VAL A 90 12.13 -0.96 -1.26
CA VAL A 90 12.89 -2.06 -0.63
C VAL A 90 13.11 -3.18 -1.63
N THR A 91 14.19 -3.93 -1.46
CA THR A 91 14.47 -5.16 -2.20
C THR A 91 14.74 -6.28 -1.21
N PHE A 92 14.12 -7.44 -1.41
CA PHE A 92 14.37 -8.63 -0.60
C PHE A 92 14.66 -9.85 -1.49
N GLY A 93 15.47 -10.76 -0.96
CA GLY A 93 15.89 -11.99 -1.62
C GLY A 93 15.47 -13.23 -0.81
N HIS A 94 16.27 -14.28 -0.87
CA HIS A 94 16.08 -15.48 -0.08
C HIS A 94 16.18 -15.21 1.43
N GLY A 95 15.29 -15.85 2.21
CA GLY A 95 15.30 -15.82 3.67
C GLY A 95 14.27 -14.85 4.28
N PHE A 96 14.33 -14.75 5.61
CA PHE A 96 13.52 -13.81 6.39
C PHE A 96 14.03 -12.38 6.24
N PHE A 97 13.11 -11.42 6.20
CA PHE A 97 13.43 -10.00 6.22
C PHE A 97 12.41 -9.20 7.03
N ASP A 98 12.87 -8.09 7.58
CA ASP A 98 12.06 -7.16 8.36
C ASP A 98 12.64 -5.75 8.29
N TYR A 99 12.02 -4.92 7.47
CA TYR A 99 12.34 -3.51 7.31
C TYR A 99 11.35 -2.69 8.12
N SER A 100 11.72 -2.35 9.36
CA SER A 100 11.02 -1.36 10.18
C SER A 100 11.67 0.00 9.99
N PHE A 101 10.85 1.03 9.73
CA PHE A 101 11.33 2.40 9.54
C PHE A 101 11.19 3.24 10.82
N ASP A 102 10.69 2.66 11.91
CA ASP A 102 10.72 3.29 13.22
C ASP A 102 12.16 3.37 13.73
N SER A 103 12.59 4.56 14.20
CA SER A 103 13.92 4.77 14.75
C SER A 103 14.00 4.41 16.25
N GLY A 104 12.91 3.95 16.85
CA GLY A 104 12.79 3.63 18.27
C GLY A 104 12.44 4.84 19.13
N SER A 105 12.89 6.04 18.76
CA SER A 105 12.51 7.30 19.41
C SER A 105 11.52 8.13 18.60
N THR A 106 11.39 7.85 17.30
CA THR A 106 10.48 8.56 16.40
C THR A 106 9.91 7.61 15.36
N PRO A 107 8.57 7.53 15.23
CA PRO A 107 7.97 6.77 14.16
C PRO A 107 8.40 7.33 12.80
N GLY A 108 9.14 6.53 12.04
CA GLY A 108 9.54 6.85 10.67
C GLY A 108 8.66 6.17 9.63
N THR A 109 8.64 6.74 8.43
CA THR A 109 7.93 6.23 7.26
C THR A 109 8.73 6.49 6.00
N ILE A 110 8.56 5.62 5.01
CA ILE A 110 8.92 5.95 3.62
C ILE A 110 7.67 6.52 2.96
N GLU A 111 7.68 7.82 2.70
CA GLU A 111 6.58 8.52 2.03
C GLU A 111 6.65 8.31 0.52
N ILE A 112 5.49 8.31 -0.15
CA ILE A 112 5.48 8.41 -1.61
C ILE A 112 6.06 9.77 -2.04
N PRO A 113 6.97 9.81 -3.03
CA PRO A 113 7.43 11.09 -3.58
C PRO A 113 6.29 11.84 -4.27
N ASP A 114 6.16 13.15 -4.04
CA ASP A 114 5.21 14.01 -4.75
C ASP A 114 5.80 14.42 -6.12
N GLN A 115 5.93 13.45 -7.02
CA GLN A 115 6.45 13.62 -8.37
C GLN A 115 5.31 13.55 -9.41
N ALA A 116 5.58 14.04 -10.61
CA ALA A 116 4.63 13.95 -11.73
C ALA A 116 4.23 12.48 -11.97
N ASN A 117 2.93 12.26 -12.21
CA ASN A 117 2.32 10.95 -12.50
C ASN A 117 2.42 9.90 -11.38
N CYS A 118 2.78 10.28 -10.14
CA CYS A 118 2.65 9.40 -8.99
C CYS A 118 1.18 9.17 -8.62
N THR A 119 0.80 7.90 -8.40
CA THR A 119 -0.58 7.51 -8.09
C THR A 119 -0.85 7.18 -6.64
N GLY A 120 0.19 6.91 -5.84
CA GLY A 120 0.03 6.27 -4.53
C GLY A 120 0.34 4.77 -4.59
N ASP A 121 0.32 4.19 -5.77
CA ASP A 121 0.39 2.74 -5.91
C ASP A 121 1.79 2.21 -5.60
N ILE A 122 1.80 1.00 -5.04
CA ILE A 122 3.02 0.20 -4.89
C ILE A 122 3.01 -0.83 -6.00
N ILE A 123 4.11 -0.87 -6.75
CA ILE A 123 4.37 -1.86 -7.78
C ILE A 123 5.56 -2.72 -7.35
N PHE A 124 5.73 -3.88 -7.98
CA PHE A 124 6.89 -4.71 -7.76
C PHE A 124 7.57 -5.11 -9.08
N THR A 125 8.85 -5.40 -8.98
CA THR A 125 9.62 -6.13 -9.99
C THR A 125 10.11 -7.41 -9.34
N SER A 126 9.94 -8.55 -9.98
CA SER A 126 10.36 -9.86 -9.49
C SER A 126 11.33 -10.49 -10.47
N THR A 127 12.41 -11.07 -9.97
CA THR A 127 13.28 -11.99 -10.73
C THR A 127 13.12 -13.44 -10.25
N ALA A 128 12.05 -13.74 -9.51
CA ALA A 128 11.77 -15.07 -8.98
C ALA A 128 11.72 -16.14 -10.08
N GLY A 129 12.31 -17.30 -9.79
CA GLY A 129 12.24 -18.49 -10.63
C GLY A 129 10.82 -19.06 -10.67
N ALA A 130 10.55 -20.02 -11.55
CA ALA A 130 9.20 -20.57 -11.72
C ALA A 130 8.63 -21.27 -10.46
N THR A 131 9.51 -21.84 -9.62
CA THR A 131 9.16 -22.55 -8.38
C THR A 131 9.38 -21.72 -7.12
N ASP A 132 9.88 -20.50 -7.27
CA ASP A 132 10.17 -19.62 -6.15
C ASP A 132 8.85 -19.10 -5.56
N SER A 133 8.87 -18.80 -4.27
CA SER A 133 7.72 -18.18 -3.60
C SER A 133 8.18 -17.15 -2.59
N TRP A 134 7.30 -16.21 -2.29
CA TRP A 134 7.56 -15.20 -1.28
C TRP A 134 6.25 -14.81 -0.59
N THR A 135 6.36 -14.47 0.68
CA THR A 135 5.29 -13.85 1.46
C THR A 135 5.80 -12.53 1.98
N LEU A 136 5.03 -11.48 1.79
CA LEU A 136 5.31 -10.16 2.33
C LEU A 136 4.08 -9.62 3.05
N PHE A 137 4.35 -8.74 4.01
CA PHE A 137 3.37 -7.91 4.69
C PHE A 137 3.83 -6.47 4.56
N ILE A 138 2.89 -5.57 4.25
CA ILE A 138 3.13 -4.14 4.11
C ILE A 138 2.22 -3.42 5.10
N ASP A 139 2.84 -2.69 6.03
CA ASP A 139 2.15 -1.76 6.92
C ASP A 139 2.19 -0.37 6.30
N LEU A 140 1.00 0.17 6.05
CA LEU A 140 0.75 1.44 5.38
C LEU A 140 0.11 2.44 6.33
N LYS A 141 0.62 3.67 6.30
CA LYS A 141 -0.01 4.86 6.85
C LYS A 141 -0.76 5.61 5.74
N LYS A 142 -1.96 6.09 6.04
CA LYS A 142 -2.79 6.90 5.13
C LYS A 142 -2.70 8.38 5.49
N ASP A 143 -2.62 9.23 4.46
CA ASP A 143 -2.63 10.68 4.64
C ASP A 143 -4.05 11.24 4.71
N GLY A 144 -4.33 12.12 5.68
CA GLY A 144 -5.65 12.72 5.85
C GLY A 144 -6.12 13.63 4.72
N ARG A 145 -5.23 14.06 3.83
CA ARG A 145 -5.58 14.82 2.62
C ARG A 145 -6.28 13.96 1.56
N ASP A 146 -5.97 12.67 1.54
CA ASP A 146 -6.41 11.74 0.50
C ASP A 146 -7.27 10.58 1.02
N TYR A 147 -7.36 10.44 2.35
CA TYR A 147 -8.19 9.46 3.03
C TYR A 147 -9.07 10.13 4.08
N ASP A 148 -10.35 9.74 4.15
CA ASP A 148 -11.30 10.29 5.11
C ASP A 148 -10.89 9.97 6.53
N GLN A 149 -10.60 10.98 7.34
CA GLN A 149 -10.29 10.92 8.76
C GLN A 149 -11.53 11.19 9.63
N GLY A 150 -12.72 11.19 9.03
CA GLY A 150 -13.97 11.58 9.66
C GLY A 150 -14.46 12.97 9.23
N GLN A 151 -13.77 13.65 8.31
CA GLN A 151 -14.19 14.96 7.79
C GLN A 151 -15.43 14.89 6.90
N THR A 152 -15.74 13.74 6.30
CA THR A 152 -16.96 13.57 5.50
C THR A 152 -18.18 13.21 6.35
N ARG A 153 -18.03 13.10 7.67
CA ARG A 153 -19.16 12.92 8.60
C ARG A 153 -19.75 14.29 8.93
N ASP A 154 -21.07 14.41 8.85
CA ASP A 154 -21.80 15.63 9.21
C ASP A 154 -21.40 16.12 10.62
N PRO A 155 -21.02 17.40 10.81
CA PRO A 155 -20.79 17.98 12.12
C PRO A 155 -21.92 17.71 13.13
N ILE A 156 -23.18 17.64 12.68
CA ILE A 156 -24.33 17.32 13.54
C ILE A 156 -24.28 15.86 14.05
N ALA A 157 -23.74 14.93 13.25
CA ALA A 157 -23.60 13.53 13.65
C ALA A 157 -22.55 13.34 14.74
N PHE A 158 -21.61 14.28 14.90
CA PHE A 158 -20.67 14.32 16.03
C PHE A 158 -21.37 14.66 17.36
N ASN A 159 -22.41 15.49 17.32
CA ASN A 159 -23.13 15.94 18.51
C ASN A 159 -24.27 15.01 18.92
N TYR A 160 -24.91 14.32 17.97
CA TYR A 160 -26.17 13.59 18.22
C TYR A 160 -26.14 12.08 17.93
N GLY A 161 -25.03 11.54 17.43
CA GLY A 161 -24.92 10.12 17.06
C GLY A 161 -25.72 9.75 15.80
N THR A 162 -25.46 8.56 15.26
CA THR A 162 -26.15 8.03 14.08
C THR A 162 -27.60 7.68 14.42
N GLY A 163 -28.49 8.68 14.39
CA GLY A 163 -29.91 8.49 14.69
C GLY A 163 -30.77 9.75 14.66
N HIS A 164 -30.18 10.94 14.53
CA HIS A 164 -30.96 12.17 14.42
C HIS A 164 -31.44 12.38 12.97
N ASN A 165 -32.53 11.69 12.59
CA ASN A 165 -33.34 12.10 11.46
C ASN A 165 -34.06 13.39 11.87
N GLY A 166 -33.48 14.53 11.51
CA GLY A 166 -34.19 15.80 11.46
C GLY A 166 -35.28 15.73 10.38
N ALA A 167 -36.46 16.22 10.73
CA ALA A 167 -37.65 16.32 9.89
C ALA A 167 -37.43 17.04 8.56
#